data_AF-A0A8T7EM47-F1
#
_entry.id   AF-A0A8T7EM47-F1
#
_cell.length_a   1.000
_cell.length_b   1.000
_cell.length_c   1.000
_cell.angle_alpha   90.00
_cell.angle_beta   90.00
_cell.angle_gamma   90.00
#
_symmetry.space_group_name_H-M   'P 1'
#
loop_
_entity.id
_entity.type
_entity.pdbx_description
1 polymer ?
#
loop_
_entity_poly.entity_id
_entity_poly.type
_entity_poly.pdbx_seq_one_letter_code
_entity_poly.pdbx_strand_id
1 'polypeptide(L)'
;MVADLERPLDDLTLHRYWYGPRDAGVDAVLIALAEELGRAGVALEQDRWVRVLERAQVMPGTFFERAGEVVEPPAVIDGHTVMTALKLRPSAVVGKLLTAIREAQVMGRVSDADSALAVAREGARRADVVRAAACLCPCAG
;
A
#
# COMPACT_ATOMS: atom_id res chain seq x y z
N MET A 1 7.24 3.63 -10.98
CA MET A 1 6.43 2.39 -10.91
C MET A 1 6.07 1.86 -12.28
N VAL A 2 5.50 2.69 -13.17
CA VAL A 2 5.21 2.32 -14.57
C VAL A 2 6.48 1.92 -15.33
N ALA A 3 7.51 2.77 -15.29
CA ALA A 3 8.81 2.54 -15.93
C ALA A 3 9.76 1.55 -15.20
N ASP A 4 9.41 1.17 -13.96
CA ASP A 4 10.21 0.27 -13.12
C ASP A 4 9.75 -1.17 -13.36
N LEU A 5 10.30 -1.78 -14.41
CA LEU A 5 9.84 -3.08 -14.92
C LEU A 5 10.14 -4.25 -13.98
N GLU A 6 11.12 -4.12 -13.08
CA GLU A 6 11.49 -5.15 -12.12
C GLU A 6 10.51 -5.22 -10.95
N ARG A 7 9.81 -4.12 -10.66
CA ARG A 7 8.83 -4.08 -9.58
C ARG A 7 7.57 -4.86 -9.97
N PRO A 8 7.13 -5.83 -9.16
CA PRO A 8 5.88 -6.54 -9.43
C PRO A 8 4.69 -5.59 -9.37
N LEU A 9 3.62 -5.92 -10.10
CA LEU A 9 2.32 -5.24 -10.02
C LEU A 9 1.31 -6.15 -9.31
N ASP A 10 1.68 -6.63 -8.13
CA ASP A 10 0.72 -7.29 -7.24
C ASP A 10 -0.19 -6.26 -6.56
N ASP A 11 -1.33 -6.74 -6.04
CA ASP A 11 -2.36 -5.89 -5.46
C ASP A 11 -1.84 -5.06 -4.28
N LEU A 12 -0.90 -5.59 -3.47
CA LEU A 12 -0.31 -4.83 -2.37
C LEU A 12 0.56 -3.67 -2.89
N THR A 13 1.35 -3.91 -3.93
CA THR A 13 2.19 -2.89 -4.54
C THR A 13 1.35 -1.79 -5.17
N LEU A 14 0.27 -2.19 -5.86
CA LEU A 14 -0.71 -1.27 -6.42
C LEU A 14 -1.43 -0.48 -5.32
N HIS A 15 -1.88 -1.13 -4.25
CA HIS A 15 -2.51 -0.45 -3.11
C HIS A 15 -1.60 0.62 -2.51
N ARG A 16 -0.33 0.26 -2.23
CA ARG A 16 0.67 1.21 -1.69
C ARG A 16 0.93 2.37 -2.62
N TYR A 17 0.94 2.13 -3.93
CA TYR A 17 1.05 3.19 -4.91
C TYR A 17 -0.11 4.16 -4.83
N TRP A 18 -1.35 3.67 -4.82
CA TRP A 18 -2.54 4.51 -4.87
C TRP A 18 -2.86 5.21 -3.54
N TYR A 19 -2.46 4.63 -2.41
CA TYR A 19 -2.78 5.14 -1.07
C TYR A 19 -2.29 6.58 -0.83
N GLY A 20 -1.18 6.99 -1.44
CA GLY A 20 -0.63 8.34 -1.31
C GLY A 20 -1.23 9.35 -2.31
N PRO A 21 -0.99 9.20 -3.63
CA PRO A 21 -1.32 10.17 -4.66
C PRO A 21 -2.80 10.26 -4.99
N ARG A 22 -3.60 9.22 -4.71
CA ARG A 22 -5.01 9.12 -5.13
C ARG A 22 -5.17 9.39 -6.63
N ASP A 23 -6.01 10.35 -7.02
CA ASP A 23 -6.30 10.73 -8.40
C ASP A 23 -5.08 11.28 -9.15
N ALA A 24 -4.19 12.01 -8.48
CA ALA A 24 -2.92 12.48 -9.05
C ALA A 24 -1.98 11.33 -9.48
N GLY A 25 -2.26 10.08 -9.05
CA GLY A 25 -1.53 8.91 -9.54
C GLY A 25 -1.75 8.67 -11.04
N VAL A 26 -2.93 8.97 -11.58
CA VAL A 26 -3.19 8.81 -13.03
C VAL A 26 -2.32 9.78 -13.83
N ASP A 27 -2.21 11.03 -13.40
CA ASP A 27 -1.33 12.02 -14.04
C ASP A 27 0.13 11.56 -14.00
N ALA A 28 0.58 10.99 -12.88
CA ALA A 28 1.93 10.45 -12.75
C ALA A 28 2.20 9.28 -13.71
N VAL A 29 1.20 8.45 -14.02
CA VAL A 29 1.32 7.41 -15.05
C VAL A 29 1.50 8.03 -16.44
N LEU A 30 0.70 9.04 -16.79
CA LEU A 30 0.78 9.72 -18.08
C LEU A 30 2.10 10.46 -18.26
N ILE A 31 2.57 11.16 -17.22
CA ILE A 31 3.88 11.83 -17.21
C ILE A 31 4.99 10.81 -17.42
N ALA A 32 4.96 9.66 -16.73
CA ALA A 32 5.98 8.63 -16.91
C ALA A 32 6.01 8.09 -18.35
N LEU A 33 4.86 7.92 -19.02
CA LEU A 33 4.81 7.54 -20.43
C LEU A 33 5.43 8.60 -21.34
N ALA A 34 5.13 9.88 -21.09
CA ALA A 34 5.70 10.99 -21.85
C ALA A 34 7.22 11.08 -21.66
N GLU A 35 7.72 10.88 -20.43
CA GLU A 35 9.16 10.85 -20.13
C GLU A 35 9.87 9.69 -20.83
N GLU A 36 9.24 8.52 -20.90
CA GLU A 36 9.79 7.36 -21.61
C GLU A 36 9.94 7.63 -23.10
N LEU A 37 8.92 8.20 -23.74
CA LEU A 37 8.98 8.59 -25.15
C LEU A 37 9.98 9.73 -25.38
N GLY A 38 10.01 10.72 -24.49
CA GLY A 38 10.92 11.86 -24.58
C GLY A 38 12.40 11.46 -24.46
N ARG A 39 12.73 10.50 -23.59
CA ARG A 39 14.10 9.97 -23.46
C ARG A 39 14.54 9.10 -24.63
N ALA A 40 13.61 8.32 -25.20
CA ALA A 40 13.93 7.41 -26.28
C ALA A 40 14.34 8.13 -27.59
N GLY A 41 13.81 9.32 -27.83
CA GLY A 41 14.08 10.08 -29.06
C GLY A 41 13.73 9.26 -30.30
N VAL A 42 14.69 9.09 -31.22
CA VAL A 42 14.50 8.29 -32.45
C VAL A 42 14.80 6.79 -32.28
N ALA A 43 15.29 6.36 -31.11
CA ALA A 43 15.73 4.98 -30.85
C ALA A 43 14.90 4.36 -29.72
N LEU A 44 13.60 4.19 -29.97
CA LEU A 44 12.70 3.55 -29.03
C LEU A 44 12.91 2.03 -29.02
N GLU A 45 13.38 1.51 -27.88
CA GLU A 45 13.42 0.08 -27.63
C GLU A 45 12.00 -0.49 -27.50
N GLN A 46 11.52 -1.09 -28.59
CA GLN A 46 10.13 -1.47 -28.75
C GLN A 46 9.66 -2.47 -27.68
N ASP A 47 10.46 -3.50 -27.38
CA ASP A 47 10.12 -4.51 -26.37
C ASP A 47 9.97 -3.88 -24.98
N ARG A 48 10.83 -2.90 -24.66
CA ARG A 48 10.73 -2.17 -23.40
C ARG A 48 9.47 -1.32 -23.38
N TRP A 49 9.18 -0.63 -24.48
CA TRP A 49 8.00 0.23 -24.60
C TRP A 49 6.68 -0.55 -24.43
N VAL A 50 6.56 -1.72 -25.05
CA VAL A 50 5.38 -2.59 -24.88
C VAL A 50 5.18 -2.96 -23.41
N ARG A 51 6.24 -3.36 -22.70
CA ARG A 51 6.14 -3.68 -21.26
C ARG A 51 5.76 -2.48 -20.41
N VAL A 52 6.23 -1.28 -20.76
CA VAL A 52 5.82 -0.04 -20.08
C VAL A 52 4.33 0.23 -20.32
N LEU A 53 3.83 0.05 -21.54
CA LEU A 53 2.42 0.22 -21.88
C LEU A 53 1.51 -0.78 -21.17
N GLU A 54 1.90 -2.06 -21.11
CA GLU A 54 1.16 -3.09 -20.36
C GLU A 54 0.98 -2.70 -18.89
N ARG A 55 2.05 -2.20 -18.25
CA ARG A 55 2.00 -1.71 -16.87
C ARG A 55 1.13 -0.45 -16.74
N ALA A 56 1.23 0.45 -17.70
CA ALA A 56 0.44 1.68 -17.75
C ALA A 56 -1.05 1.42 -18.05
N GLN A 57 -1.42 0.24 -18.55
CA GLN A 57 -2.81 -0.19 -18.65
C GLN A 57 -3.31 -0.74 -17.31
N VAL A 58 -2.53 -1.61 -16.66
CA VAL A 58 -2.88 -2.23 -15.37
C VAL A 58 -3.11 -1.19 -14.28
N MET A 59 -2.25 -0.17 -14.20
CA MET A 59 -2.29 0.80 -13.11
C MET A 59 -3.61 1.61 -13.11
N PRO A 60 -3.95 2.41 -14.14
CA PRO A 60 -5.24 3.10 -14.22
C PRO A 60 -6.44 2.14 -14.22
N GLY A 61 -6.33 0.96 -14.84
CA GLY A 61 -7.38 -0.06 -14.76
C GLY A 61 -7.69 -0.44 -13.31
N THR A 62 -6.67 -0.61 -12.48
CA THR A 62 -6.85 -0.84 -11.03
C THR A 62 -7.57 0.33 -10.36
N PHE A 63 -7.27 1.57 -10.74
CA PHE A 63 -7.90 2.75 -10.17
C PHE A 63 -9.37 2.91 -10.55
N PHE A 64 -9.72 2.71 -11.82
CA PHE A 64 -11.09 2.92 -12.30
C PHE A 64 -12.00 1.70 -12.07
N GLU A 65 -11.47 0.49 -12.22
CA GLU A 65 -12.27 -0.74 -12.24
C GLU A 65 -12.23 -1.48 -10.90
N ARG A 66 -11.11 -1.42 -10.17
CA ARG A 66 -10.88 -2.16 -8.91
C ARG A 66 -10.71 -1.23 -7.71
N ALA A 67 -11.32 -0.04 -7.75
CA ALA A 67 -11.17 0.99 -6.72
C ALA A 67 -11.51 0.46 -5.31
N GLY A 68 -12.66 -0.20 -5.16
CA GLY A 68 -13.15 -0.73 -3.89
C GLY A 68 -12.48 -2.03 -3.44
N GLU A 69 -11.56 -2.58 -4.23
CA GLU A 69 -10.80 -3.80 -3.89
C GLU A 69 -9.36 -3.45 -3.50
N VAL A 70 -8.71 -2.61 -4.31
CA VAL A 70 -7.26 -2.38 -4.23
C VAL A 70 -6.93 -0.95 -3.85
N VAL A 71 -7.65 0.07 -4.34
CA VAL A 71 -7.28 1.47 -4.09
C VAL A 71 -7.75 1.94 -2.72
N GLU A 72 -9.06 1.88 -2.50
CA GLU A 72 -9.72 2.31 -1.28
C GLU A 72 -10.75 1.26 -0.87
N PRO A 73 -10.28 0.07 -0.42
CA PRO A 73 -11.17 -0.96 0.06
C PRO A 73 -11.97 -0.44 1.26
N PRO A 74 -13.30 -0.69 1.30
CA PRO A 74 -14.14 -0.28 2.42
C PRO A 74 -13.61 -0.82 3.74
N ALA A 75 -13.48 0.06 4.74
CA ALA A 75 -12.97 -0.33 6.04
C ALA A 75 -13.92 -1.34 6.70
N VAL A 76 -13.39 -2.50 7.08
CA VAL A 76 -14.16 -3.53 7.79
C VAL A 76 -14.40 -3.15 9.26
N ILE A 77 -13.45 -2.43 9.85
CA ILE A 77 -13.57 -1.83 11.19
C ILE A 77 -12.91 -0.44 11.19
N ASP A 78 -13.32 0.41 12.14
CA ASP A 78 -12.77 1.74 12.33
C ASP A 78 -11.74 1.81 13.48
N GLY A 79 -11.13 2.99 13.65
CA GLY A 79 -10.16 3.23 14.71
C GLY A 79 -10.76 3.12 16.12
N HIS A 80 -12.03 3.47 16.30
CA HIS A 80 -12.70 3.38 17.59
C HIS A 80 -12.84 1.92 18.02
N THR A 81 -13.25 1.06 17.11
CA THR A 81 -13.35 -0.39 17.30
C THR A 81 -12.00 -0.98 17.69
N VAL A 82 -10.92 -0.63 16.98
CA VAL A 82 -9.56 -1.08 17.31
C VAL A 82 -9.14 -0.60 18.71
N MET A 83 -9.37 0.68 19.03
CA MET A 83 -9.03 1.24 20.34
C MET A 83 -9.77 0.55 21.48
N THR A 84 -11.08 0.35 21.34
CA THR A 84 -11.91 -0.31 22.35
C THR A 84 -11.52 -1.77 22.52
N ALA A 85 -11.35 -2.52 21.43
CA ALA A 85 -11.03 -3.94 21.47
C ALA A 85 -9.64 -4.24 22.05
N LEU A 86 -8.65 -3.37 21.79
CA LEU A 86 -7.28 -3.54 22.27
C LEU A 86 -6.95 -2.67 23.50
N LYS A 87 -7.93 -1.93 24.03
CA LYS A 87 -7.76 -0.97 25.14
C LYS A 87 -6.64 0.05 24.90
N LEU A 88 -6.53 0.53 23.66
CA LEU A 88 -5.53 1.50 23.24
C LEU A 88 -6.05 2.93 23.40
N ARG A 89 -5.15 3.84 23.78
CA ARG A 89 -5.41 5.28 23.68
C ARG A 89 -5.15 5.79 22.27
N PRO A 90 -5.76 6.91 21.85
CA PRO A 90 -5.45 7.56 20.58
C PRO A 90 -3.95 7.77 20.42
N SER A 91 -3.37 7.20 19.37
CA SER A 91 -1.93 7.21 19.12
C SER A 91 -1.58 6.84 17.68
N ALA A 92 -0.35 7.15 17.25
CA ALA A 92 0.15 6.76 15.93
C ALA A 92 0.17 5.24 15.70
N VAL A 93 0.19 4.44 16.77
CA VAL A 93 0.10 2.97 16.68
C VAL A 93 -1.24 2.55 16.10
N VAL A 94 -2.35 3.20 16.49
CA VAL A 94 -3.69 2.89 15.96
C VAL A 94 -3.72 3.07 14.44
N GLY A 95 -3.15 4.16 13.93
CA GLY A 95 -3.02 4.40 12.48
C GLY A 95 -2.24 3.29 11.78
N LYS A 96 -1.10 2.87 12.36
CA LYS A 96 -0.29 1.75 11.81
C LYS A 96 -1.07 0.43 11.79
N LEU A 97 -1.88 0.15 12.81
CA LEU A 97 -2.72 -1.04 12.85
C LEU A 97 -3.80 -0.99 11.77
N LEU A 98 -4.45 0.16 11.58
CA LEU A 98 -5.45 0.34 10.52
C LEU A 98 -4.83 0.18 9.12
N THR A 99 -3.61 0.69 8.91
CA THR A 99 -2.87 0.45 7.66
C THR A 99 -2.58 -1.04 7.47
N ALA A 100 -2.11 -1.74 8.51
CA ALA A 100 -1.85 -3.18 8.43
C ALA A 100 -3.11 -4.01 8.15
N ILE A 101 -4.25 -3.64 8.74
CA ILE A 101 -5.56 -4.25 8.46
C ILE A 101 -5.93 -4.04 6.99
N ARG A 102 -5.79 -2.81 6.48
CA ARG A 102 -6.13 -2.48 5.10
C ARG A 102 -5.25 -3.23 4.10
N GLU A 103 -3.94 -3.30 4.33
CA GLU A 103 -3.05 -4.11 3.50
C GLU A 103 -3.42 -5.60 3.55
N ALA A 104 -3.77 -6.12 4.74
CA ALA A 104 -4.23 -7.49 4.90
C ALA A 104 -5.55 -7.76 4.16
N GLN A 105 -6.45 -6.78 4.09
CA GLN A 105 -7.69 -6.85 3.32
C GLN A 105 -7.42 -6.93 1.81
N VAL A 106 -6.53 -6.08 1.29
CA VAL A 106 -6.09 -6.12 -0.12
C VAL A 106 -5.49 -7.49 -0.48
N MET A 107 -4.79 -8.12 0.46
CA MET A 107 -4.23 -9.46 0.28
C MET A 107 -5.22 -10.61 0.55
N GLY A 108 -6.51 -10.31 0.76
CA GLY A 108 -7.55 -11.31 1.01
C GLY A 108 -7.46 -12.00 2.38
N ARG A 109 -6.64 -11.49 3.32
CA ARG A 109 -6.48 -12.04 4.68
C ARG A 109 -7.48 -11.50 5.69
N VAL A 110 -8.21 -10.45 5.33
CA VAL A 110 -9.23 -9.82 6.19
C VAL A 110 -10.50 -9.62 5.36
N SER A 111 -11.61 -10.15 5.88
CA SER A 111 -12.95 -10.04 5.28
C SER A 111 -14.02 -9.57 6.27
N ASP A 112 -13.71 -9.59 7.57
CA ASP A 112 -14.67 -9.35 8.65
C ASP A 112 -13.97 -8.74 9.87
N ALA A 113 -14.76 -8.32 10.86
CA ALA A 113 -14.26 -7.65 12.04
C ALA A 113 -13.32 -8.54 12.88
N ASP A 114 -13.58 -9.84 12.93
CA ASP A 114 -12.80 -10.78 13.74
C ASP A 114 -11.40 -10.99 13.15
N SER A 115 -11.30 -11.21 11.83
CA SER A 115 -10.04 -11.30 11.10
C SER A 115 -9.26 -9.98 11.17
N ALA A 116 -9.93 -8.83 11.08
CA ALA A 116 -9.30 -7.52 11.25
C ALA A 116 -8.70 -7.34 12.66
N LEU A 117 -9.44 -7.73 13.71
CA LEU A 117 -8.95 -7.67 15.09
C LEU A 117 -7.81 -8.66 15.35
N ALA A 118 -7.78 -9.82 14.68
CA ALA A 118 -6.66 -10.74 14.75
C ALA A 118 -5.36 -10.09 14.22
N VAL A 119 -5.44 -9.43 13.05
CA VAL A 119 -4.31 -8.66 12.47
C VAL A 119 -3.89 -7.52 13.39
N ALA A 120 -4.85 -6.77 13.96
CA ALA A 120 -4.55 -5.69 14.89
C ALA A 120 -3.78 -6.16 16.14
N ARG A 121 -4.21 -7.28 16.74
CA ARG A 121 -3.54 -7.86 17.92
C ARG A 121 -2.13 -8.33 17.56
N GLU A 122 -1.93 -8.92 16.39
CA GLU A 122 -0.61 -9.32 15.92
C GLU A 122 0.31 -8.11 15.73
N GLY A 123 -0.18 -7.06 15.07
CA GLY A 123 0.57 -5.82 14.89
C GLY A 123 0.94 -5.15 16.22
N ALA A 124 0.02 -5.14 17.19
CA ALA A 124 0.27 -4.56 18.52
C ALA A 124 1.39 -5.32 19.26
N ARG A 125 1.35 -6.66 19.25
CA ARG A 125 2.42 -7.48 19.84
C ARG A 125 3.79 -7.17 19.21
N ARG A 126 3.87 -7.04 17.88
CA ARG A 126 5.14 -6.67 17.22
C ARG A 126 5.60 -5.27 17.61
N ALA A 127 4.69 -4.31 17.72
CA ALA A 127 5.02 -2.95 18.15
C ALA A 127 5.55 -2.92 19.60
N ASP A 128 4.97 -3.71 20.50
CA ASP A 128 5.42 -3.82 21.89
C ASP A 128 6.79 -4.49 22.00
N VAL A 129 7.05 -5.55 21.22
CA VAL A 129 8.37 -6.20 21.15
C VAL A 129 9.44 -5.25 20.64
N VAL A 130 9.15 -4.49 19.58
CA VAL A 130 10.09 -3.49 19.04
C VAL A 130 10.37 -2.39 20.07
N ARG A 131 9.36 -1.96 20.82
CA ARG A 131 9.52 -0.95 21.87
C ARG A 131 10.31 -1.48 23.07
N ALA A 132 10.08 -2.73 23.47
CA ALA A 132 10.85 -3.40 24.52
C ALA A 132 12.31 -3.60 24.12
N ALA A 133 12.58 -4.02 22.88
CA ALA A 133 13.93 -4.16 22.34
C ALA A 133 14.67 -2.82 22.25
N ALA A 134 13.97 -1.75 21.85
CA ALA A 134 14.55 -0.40 21.79
C ALA A 134 14.91 0.16 23.18
N CYS A 135 14.16 -0.20 24.24
CA CYS A 135 14.51 0.15 25.62
C CYS A 135 15.69 -0.66 26.19
N LEU A 136 16.06 -1.78 25.57
CA LEU A 136 17.17 -2.64 26.01
C LEU A 136 18.52 -2.29 25.36
N CYS A 137 18.57 -1.33 24.43
CA CYS A 137 19.84 -0.74 24.02
C CYS A 137 20.40 0.07 25.20
N PRO A 138 21.56 -0.31 25.77
CA PRO A 138 22.20 0.53 26.77
C PRO A 138 22.55 1.84 26.07
N CYS A 139 22.11 2.96 26.62
CA CYS A 139 22.70 4.25 26.30
C CYS A 139 24.20 4.12 26.58
N ALA A 140 24.99 3.91 25.52
CA ALA A 140 26.44 3.90 25.59
C ALA A 140 26.85 5.29 26.08
N GLY A 141 27.57 5.30 27.21
CA GLY A 141 28.13 6.49 27.83
C GLY A 141 29.28 7.09 27.05
#